data_AF-A0A317C4U8-F1
#
_entry.id   AF-A0A317C4U8-F1
#
_cell.length_a   1.000
_cell.length_b   1.000
_cell.length_c   1.000
_cell.angle_alpha   90.00
_cell.angle_beta   90.00
_cell.angle_gamma   90.00
#
_symmetry.space_group_name_H-M   'P 1'
#
loop_
_entity.id
_entity.type
_entity.pdbx_description
1 polymer ?
#
loop_
_entity_poly.entity_id
_entity_poly.type
_entity_poly.pdbx_seq_one_letter_code
_entity_poly.pdbx_strand_id
1 'polypeptide(L)'
;MERESTVTQEPVSRVSPLAVTTTRQYPIEQAFFQPLVLSAILILLPALAVQFVMDMDTLPRILKILIGNWISPLILWFFVASLAHLWMKRGKLIREERQSEVVAKHALPAVLNSSVPGVDNNLLWTSVRQQVPSSKVPSDNLLLTRLRLYLGQKHPSSDVDEAFGITEREYMRGSFSLSRFMVWAIPILGFIGTVWGISNGIAHFSDAMTSTSSVTDVSSMLKDNLPLVTNSLATAFDTTLLALLLSVPLMMTMIWLEKREEAYLIQLDQQWFHEIKPRLETFSGHTAATAMSANGETAAPGMAPVQSVANEIKLLSTQVGALQETMEDLYEMIFESRLSDYKKHGK
;
A
#
# COMPACT_ATOMS: atom_id res chain seq x y z
N MET A 1 14.15 29.01 -47.75
CA MET A 1 13.79 27.73 -48.39
C MET A 1 14.34 26.64 -47.50
N GLU A 2 13.64 26.31 -46.42
CA GLU A 2 13.89 25.10 -45.63
C GLU A 2 12.64 24.90 -44.75
N ARG A 3 12.03 23.72 -44.90
CA ARG A 3 10.80 23.31 -44.20
C ARG A 3 11.23 22.69 -42.88
N GLU A 4 10.90 23.32 -41.76
CA GLU A 4 10.93 22.64 -40.46
C GLU A 4 9.70 21.74 -40.32
N SER A 5 9.99 20.54 -39.82
CA SER A 5 9.13 19.38 -39.69
C SER A 5 8.05 19.58 -38.62
N THR A 6 6.79 19.50 -39.05
CA THR A 6 5.63 19.36 -38.18
C THR A 6 5.69 18.02 -37.44
N VAL A 7 6.09 18.04 -36.17
CA VAL A 7 5.88 16.93 -35.25
C VAL A 7 4.41 16.93 -34.84
N THR A 8 3.65 15.97 -35.35
CA THR A 8 2.26 15.71 -34.96
C THR A 8 2.25 15.29 -33.48
N GLN A 9 1.81 16.20 -32.63
CA GLN A 9 1.59 15.96 -31.21
C GLN A 9 0.41 14.99 -31.09
N GLU A 10 0.66 13.75 -30.64
CA GLU A 10 -0.40 12.83 -30.23
C GLU A 10 -1.27 13.50 -29.15
N PRO A 11 -2.61 13.38 -29.20
CA PRO A 11 -3.45 13.91 -28.15
C PRO A 11 -3.24 13.07 -26.89
N VAL A 12 -2.49 13.64 -25.94
CA VAL A 12 -2.44 13.20 -24.54
C VAL A 12 -3.86 12.91 -24.09
N SER A 13 -4.13 11.65 -23.77
CA SER A 13 -5.40 11.13 -23.30
C SER A 13 -5.85 12.02 -22.14
N ARG A 14 -6.86 12.86 -22.36
CA ARG A 14 -7.48 13.63 -21.28
C ARG A 14 -8.07 12.62 -20.30
N VAL A 15 -7.35 12.35 -19.21
CA VAL A 15 -7.92 11.73 -18.02
C VAL A 15 -9.16 12.56 -17.66
N SER A 16 -10.33 11.94 -17.78
CA SER A 16 -11.60 12.63 -17.57
C SER A 16 -11.63 13.26 -16.17
N PRO A 17 -12.19 14.48 -16.01
CA PRO A 17 -12.27 15.16 -14.70
C PRO A 17 -13.07 14.38 -13.64
N LEU A 18 -13.82 13.35 -14.04
CA LEU A 18 -14.43 12.38 -13.12
C LEU A 18 -13.37 11.58 -12.33
N ALA A 19 -12.28 11.15 -12.97
CA ALA A 19 -11.25 10.31 -12.35
C ALA A 19 -10.48 11.03 -11.23
N VAL A 20 -10.34 12.36 -11.35
CA VAL A 20 -9.69 13.21 -10.34
C VAL A 20 -10.59 13.47 -9.13
N THR A 21 -11.92 13.38 -9.29
CA THR A 21 -12.85 13.52 -8.17
C THR A 21 -12.96 12.23 -7.33
N THR A 22 -12.76 11.07 -7.96
CA THR A 22 -12.81 9.74 -7.32
C THR A 22 -11.63 9.40 -6.42
N THR A 23 -10.46 10.02 -6.60
CA THR A 23 -9.27 9.77 -5.76
C THR A 23 -9.41 10.31 -4.33
N ARG A 24 -10.31 11.26 -4.06
CA ARG A 24 -10.61 11.77 -2.71
C ARG A 24 -11.64 10.93 -1.92
N GLN A 25 -12.15 9.84 -2.48
CA GLN A 25 -13.23 9.07 -1.86
C GLN A 25 -12.76 7.89 -1.01
N TYR A 26 -11.49 7.50 -1.09
CA TYR A 26 -10.91 6.55 -0.15
C TYR A 26 -10.56 7.25 1.17
N PRO A 27 -10.81 6.60 2.31
CA PRO A 27 -10.61 7.21 3.62
C PRO A 27 -9.17 7.65 3.81
N ILE A 28 -8.98 8.83 4.37
CA ILE A 28 -7.66 9.37 4.71
C ILE A 28 -7.04 8.42 5.75
N GLU A 29 -5.78 8.03 5.54
CA GLU A 29 -5.05 7.10 6.41
C GLU A 29 -5.21 7.42 7.90
N GLN A 30 -5.10 6.38 8.75
CA GLN A 30 -4.75 6.62 10.15
C GLN A 30 -3.40 7.32 10.14
N ALA A 31 -3.37 8.59 10.56
CA ALA A 31 -2.16 9.38 10.55
C ALA A 31 -1.08 8.67 11.39
N PHE A 32 -0.09 8.05 10.73
CA PHE A 32 1.11 7.50 11.37
C PHE A 32 1.80 8.54 12.27
N PHE A 33 1.57 9.82 11.98
CA PHE A 33 1.98 10.94 12.81
C PHE A 33 1.52 10.82 14.28
N GLN A 34 0.33 10.28 14.54
CA GLN A 34 -0.18 10.13 15.91
C GLN A 34 0.65 9.14 16.75
N PRO A 35 0.85 7.87 16.35
CA PRO A 35 1.71 6.97 17.11
C PRO A 35 3.17 7.44 17.14
N LEU A 36 3.64 8.12 16.09
CA LEU A 36 5.00 8.68 16.04
C LEU A 36 5.23 9.77 17.10
N VAL A 37 4.33 10.76 17.19
CA VAL A 37 4.44 11.84 18.19
C VAL A 37 4.21 11.31 19.61
N LEU A 38 3.21 10.45 19.79
CA LEU A 38 2.88 9.91 21.11
C LEU A 38 4.04 9.06 21.66
N SER A 39 4.65 8.22 20.83
CA SER A 39 5.83 7.45 21.22
C SER A 39 7.07 8.33 21.43
N ALA A 40 7.21 9.44 20.71
CA ALA A 40 8.31 10.39 20.96
C ALA A 40 8.20 11.00 22.37
N ILE A 41 6.99 11.42 22.75
CA ILE A 41 6.73 12.01 24.07
C ILE A 41 6.90 10.97 25.18
N LEU A 42 6.47 9.73 24.95
CA LEU A 42 6.47 8.69 25.98
C LEU A 42 7.83 7.99 26.15
N ILE A 43 8.63 7.91 25.08
CA ILE A 43 9.86 7.09 25.06
C ILE A 43 11.09 7.93 24.76
N LEU A 44 11.09 8.67 23.66
CA LEU A 44 12.29 9.40 23.22
C LEU A 44 12.67 10.50 24.20
N LEU A 45 11.74 11.40 24.51
CA LEU A 45 12.01 12.55 25.38
C LEU A 45 12.41 12.13 26.80
N PRO A 46 11.72 11.19 27.46
CA PRO A 46 12.12 10.76 28.80
C PRO A 46 13.46 10.03 28.78
N ALA A 47 13.73 9.19 27.79
CA ALA A 47 15.00 8.48 27.68
C ALA A 47 16.18 9.45 27.47
N LEU A 48 16.02 10.47 26.62
CA LEU A 48 17.03 11.52 26.48
C LEU A 48 17.18 12.36 27.76
N ALA A 49 16.07 12.70 28.43
CA ALA A 49 16.12 13.47 29.68
C ALA A 49 16.87 12.73 30.80
N VAL A 50 16.69 11.41 30.90
CA VAL A 50 17.41 10.57 31.87
C VAL A 50 18.93 10.66 31.70
N GLN A 51 19.42 10.82 30.47
CA GLN A 51 20.86 11.00 30.21
C GLN A 51 21.43 12.29 30.80
N PHE A 52 20.61 13.34 30.96
CA PHE A 52 21.05 14.60 31.55
C PHE A 52 20.93 14.65 33.07
N VAL A 53 20.08 13.79 33.66
CA VAL A 53 19.69 13.87 35.08
C VAL A 53 20.34 12.79 35.94
N MET A 54 20.61 11.60 35.38
CA MET A 54 21.13 10.45 36.13
C MET A 54 22.55 10.07 35.72
N ASP A 55 23.35 9.61 36.69
CA ASP A 55 24.65 8.98 36.42
C ASP A 55 24.45 7.60 35.79
N MET A 56 24.86 7.46 34.53
CA MET A 56 24.69 6.23 33.73
C MET A 56 25.39 5.02 34.35
N ASP A 57 26.42 5.21 35.19
CA ASP A 57 27.21 4.14 35.78
C ASP A 57 26.43 3.28 36.79
N THR A 58 25.41 3.85 37.42
CA THR A 58 24.57 3.17 38.41
C THR A 58 23.50 2.27 37.79
N LEU A 59 23.27 2.38 36.48
CA LEU A 59 22.18 1.68 35.81
C LEU A 59 22.52 0.19 35.56
N PRO A 60 21.52 -0.71 35.61
CA PRO A 60 21.70 -2.09 35.22
C PRO A 60 22.09 -2.19 33.73
N ARG A 61 22.84 -3.23 33.37
CA ARG A 61 23.42 -3.40 32.02
C ARG A 61 22.39 -3.24 30.89
N ILE A 62 21.18 -3.79 31.05
CA ILE A 62 20.11 -3.67 30.04
C ILE A 62 19.74 -2.20 29.79
N LEU A 63 19.67 -1.39 30.84
CA LEU A 63 19.27 0.00 30.74
C LEU A 63 20.40 0.87 30.20
N LYS A 64 21.66 0.50 30.49
CA LYS A 64 22.84 1.07 29.83
C LYS A 64 22.82 0.81 28.32
N ILE A 65 22.40 -0.37 27.87
CA ILE A 65 22.26 -0.65 26.42
C ILE A 65 21.14 0.20 25.80
N LEU A 66 20.00 0.35 26.48
CA LEU A 66 18.84 1.05 25.94
C LEU A 66 18.96 2.58 25.95
N ILE A 67 19.58 3.14 27.00
CA ILE A 67 19.58 4.58 27.27
C ILE A 67 21.00 5.14 27.47
N GLY A 68 22.04 4.30 27.56
CA GLY A 68 23.41 4.76 27.86
C GLY A 68 24.10 5.54 26.73
N ASN A 69 23.54 5.56 25.52
CA ASN A 69 23.97 6.46 24.45
C ASN A 69 22.75 7.16 23.83
N TRP A 70 22.96 8.29 23.15
CA TRP A 70 21.88 9.09 22.58
C TRP A 70 21.20 8.45 21.35
N ILE A 71 21.83 7.45 20.72
CA ILE A 71 21.34 6.78 19.50
C ILE A 71 20.34 5.66 19.84
N SER A 72 20.54 4.96 20.95
CA SER A 72 19.71 3.81 21.37
C SER A 72 18.26 4.21 21.72
N PRO A 73 17.99 5.34 22.39
CA PRO A 73 16.64 5.89 22.53
C PRO A 73 15.95 6.17 21.19
N LEU A 74 16.71 6.60 20.17
CA LEU A 74 16.17 6.88 18.85
C LEU A 74 15.80 5.59 18.11
N ILE A 75 16.63 4.53 18.23
CA ILE A 75 16.29 3.18 17.77
C ILE A 75 15.03 2.66 18.47
N LEU A 76 14.95 2.80 19.80
CA LEU A 76 13.80 2.35 20.59
C LEU A 76 12.52 3.10 20.21
N TRP A 77 12.62 4.42 19.99
CA TRP A 77 11.50 5.22 19.52
C TRP A 77 10.99 4.76 18.15
N PHE A 78 11.87 4.58 17.17
CA PHE A 78 11.51 4.06 15.84
C PHE A 78 10.85 2.68 15.94
N PHE A 79 11.38 1.80 16.79
CA PHE A 79 10.82 0.48 17.03
C PHE A 79 9.41 0.57 17.61
N VAL A 80 9.20 1.34 18.69
CA VAL A 80 7.89 1.41 19.34
C VAL A 80 6.87 2.18 18.51
N ALA A 81 7.26 3.27 17.84
CA ALA A 81 6.40 3.99 16.90
C ALA A 81 5.88 3.04 15.79
N SER A 82 6.80 2.29 15.18
CA SER A 82 6.47 1.34 14.11
C SER A 82 5.63 0.18 14.62
N LEU A 83 5.98 -0.40 15.77
CA LEU A 83 5.24 -1.52 16.36
C LEU A 83 3.81 -1.09 16.73
N ALA A 84 3.65 0.08 17.34
CA ALA A 84 2.34 0.64 17.68
C ALA A 84 1.49 0.86 16.43
N HIS A 85 2.08 1.43 15.36
CA HIS A 85 1.37 1.60 14.10
C HIS A 85 0.95 0.26 13.47
N LEU A 86 1.85 -0.73 13.39
CA LEU A 86 1.53 -2.05 12.87
C LEU A 86 0.43 -2.75 13.71
N TRP A 87 0.43 -2.55 15.03
CA TRP A 87 -0.62 -3.07 15.90
C TRP A 87 -1.97 -2.41 15.61
N MET A 88 -2.01 -1.09 15.50
CA MET A 88 -3.23 -0.35 15.15
C MET A 88 -3.77 -0.80 13.79
N LYS A 89 -2.88 -0.94 12.81
CA LYS A 89 -3.22 -1.39 11.46
C LYS A 89 -3.74 -2.82 11.43
N ARG A 90 -3.11 -3.73 12.17
CA ARG A 90 -3.61 -5.10 12.37
C ARG A 90 -5.00 -5.12 13.00
N GLY A 91 -5.23 -4.29 14.02
CA GLY A 91 -6.54 -4.14 14.66
C GLY A 91 -7.60 -3.61 13.69
N LYS A 92 -7.25 -2.63 12.86
CA LYS A 92 -8.11 -2.08 11.81
C LYS A 92 -8.47 -3.16 10.78
N LEU A 93 -7.49 -3.87 10.24
CA LEU A 93 -7.69 -4.94 9.25
C LEU A 93 -8.65 -6.01 9.75
N ILE A 94 -8.46 -6.51 10.99
CA ILE A 94 -9.35 -7.54 11.57
C ILE A 94 -10.78 -7.02 11.75
N ARG A 95 -10.94 -5.75 12.14
CA ARG A 95 -12.26 -5.13 12.25
C ARG A 95 -12.92 -4.98 10.89
N GLU A 96 -12.15 -4.54 9.90
CA GLU A 96 -12.62 -4.32 8.53
C GLU A 96 -13.03 -5.62 7.84
N GLU A 97 -12.27 -6.69 7.98
CA GLU A 97 -12.61 -8.03 7.50
C GLU A 97 -13.95 -8.52 8.05
N ARG A 98 -14.13 -8.43 9.38
CA ARG A 98 -15.39 -8.81 10.04
C ARG A 98 -16.56 -7.93 9.61
N GLN A 99 -16.34 -6.63 9.46
CA GLN A 99 -17.37 -5.70 9.04
C GLN A 99 -17.81 -5.96 7.59
N SER A 100 -16.85 -6.18 6.69
CA SER A 100 -17.14 -6.49 5.29
C SER A 100 -17.89 -7.81 5.15
N GLU A 101 -17.57 -8.83 5.95
CA GLU A 101 -18.31 -10.09 5.97
C GLU A 101 -19.77 -9.91 6.42
N VAL A 102 -20.01 -9.10 7.46
CA VAL A 102 -21.37 -8.78 7.94
C VAL A 102 -22.17 -8.04 6.87
N VAL A 103 -21.53 -7.07 6.19
CA VAL A 103 -22.17 -6.30 5.11
C VAL A 103 -22.52 -7.19 3.93
N ALA A 104 -21.57 -8.00 3.45
CA ALA A 104 -21.74 -8.86 2.28
C ALA A 104 -22.77 -9.97 2.50
N LYS A 105 -22.72 -10.67 3.65
CA LYS A 105 -23.55 -11.87 3.88
C LYS A 105 -24.92 -11.58 4.48
N HIS A 106 -25.06 -10.52 5.28
CA HIS A 106 -26.29 -10.26 6.04
C HIS A 106 -27.00 -8.99 5.58
N ALA A 107 -26.27 -7.86 5.56
CA ALA A 107 -26.91 -6.56 5.32
C ALA A 107 -27.36 -6.39 3.86
N LEU A 108 -26.46 -6.65 2.91
CA LEU A 108 -26.76 -6.44 1.50
C LEU A 108 -27.90 -7.35 1.00
N PRO A 109 -27.91 -8.67 1.28
CA PRO A 109 -29.03 -9.52 0.88
C PRO A 109 -30.34 -9.14 1.56
N ALA A 110 -30.32 -8.73 2.82
CA ALA A 110 -31.53 -8.28 3.52
C ALA A 110 -32.15 -7.06 2.84
N VAL A 111 -31.34 -6.06 2.48
CA VAL A 111 -31.81 -4.86 1.77
C VAL A 111 -32.34 -5.22 0.38
N LEU A 112 -31.62 -6.05 -0.38
CA LEU A 112 -32.04 -6.44 -1.73
C LEU A 112 -33.35 -7.23 -1.72
N ASN A 113 -33.57 -8.08 -0.71
CA ASN A 113 -34.79 -8.86 -0.57
C ASN A 113 -35.97 -8.01 -0.05
N SER A 114 -35.73 -6.97 0.75
CA SER A 114 -36.79 -6.08 1.25
C SER A 114 -37.13 -4.94 0.30
N SER A 115 -36.24 -4.61 -0.62
CA SER A 115 -36.42 -3.51 -1.57
C SER A 115 -37.20 -3.98 -2.79
N VAL A 116 -38.08 -3.11 -3.31
CA VAL A 116 -38.77 -3.37 -4.57
C VAL A 116 -37.73 -3.36 -5.70
N PRO A 117 -37.64 -4.41 -6.54
CA PRO A 117 -36.79 -4.39 -7.74
C PRO A 117 -37.19 -3.18 -8.59
N GLY A 118 -36.28 -2.24 -8.84
CA GLY A 118 -36.68 -0.98 -9.45
C GLY A 118 -36.18 0.31 -8.80
N VAL A 119 -35.84 0.25 -7.51
CA VAL A 119 -35.61 1.43 -6.68
C VAL A 119 -34.34 2.19 -7.11
N ASP A 120 -34.40 3.53 -7.09
CA ASP A 120 -33.26 4.42 -7.35
C ASP A 120 -32.03 4.00 -6.53
N ASN A 121 -30.86 3.94 -7.17
CA ASN A 121 -29.58 3.60 -6.55
C ASN A 121 -29.29 4.45 -5.28
N ASN A 122 -29.73 5.71 -5.26
CA ASN A 122 -29.60 6.56 -4.08
C ASN A 122 -30.46 6.06 -2.90
N LEU A 123 -31.68 5.62 -3.16
CA LEU A 123 -32.58 5.07 -2.15
C LEU A 123 -32.09 3.69 -1.66
N LEU A 124 -31.55 2.86 -2.56
CA LEU A 124 -30.88 1.62 -2.18
C LEU A 124 -29.70 1.87 -1.25
N TRP A 125 -28.84 2.84 -1.58
CA TRP A 125 -27.73 3.23 -0.72
C TRP A 125 -28.21 3.69 0.67
N THR A 126 -29.27 4.51 0.74
CA THR A 126 -29.83 4.92 2.04
C THR A 126 -30.37 3.74 2.85
N SER A 127 -30.95 2.74 2.19
CA SER A 127 -31.47 1.53 2.84
C SER A 127 -30.33 0.66 3.41
N VAL A 128 -29.24 0.48 2.63
CA VAL A 128 -28.01 -0.16 3.12
C VAL A 128 -27.44 0.60 4.31
N ARG A 129 -27.43 1.93 4.27
CA ARG A 129 -26.91 2.75 5.37
C ARG A 129 -27.77 2.69 6.63
N GLN A 130 -29.09 2.57 6.49
CA GLN A 130 -29.98 2.38 7.63
C GLN A 130 -29.77 1.02 8.32
N GLN A 131 -29.56 -0.03 7.52
CA GLN A 131 -29.35 -1.38 8.05
C GLN A 131 -27.95 -1.57 8.66
N VAL A 132 -26.98 -0.76 8.23
CA VAL A 132 -25.60 -0.78 8.73
C VAL A 132 -25.22 0.61 9.27
N PRO A 133 -25.60 0.93 10.53
CA PRO A 133 -25.32 2.23 11.10
C PRO A 133 -23.82 2.48 11.30
N SER A 134 -23.44 3.77 11.29
CA SER A 134 -22.04 4.22 11.44
C SER A 134 -21.36 3.77 12.72
N SER A 135 -22.13 3.41 13.75
CA SER A 135 -21.60 2.85 14.99
C SER A 135 -21.03 1.43 14.82
N LYS A 136 -21.54 0.65 13.85
CA LYS A 136 -21.11 -0.73 13.59
C LYS A 136 -20.10 -0.82 12.46
N VAL A 137 -20.30 -0.06 11.38
CA VAL A 137 -19.38 -0.02 10.22
C VAL A 137 -19.07 1.44 9.85
N PRO A 138 -17.81 1.87 10.03
CA PRO A 138 -17.34 3.17 9.59
C PRO A 138 -17.63 3.41 8.11
N SER A 139 -17.77 4.69 7.72
CA SER A 139 -17.80 5.10 6.31
C SER A 139 -16.57 4.67 5.53
N ASP A 140 -15.47 4.48 6.26
CA ASP A 140 -14.12 4.22 5.75
C ASP A 140 -13.88 2.73 5.46
N ASN A 141 -14.91 1.90 5.56
CA ASN A 141 -14.83 0.50 5.16
C ASN A 141 -14.74 0.40 3.63
N LEU A 142 -13.78 -0.38 3.14
CA LEU A 142 -13.45 -0.46 1.72
C LEU A 142 -14.60 -1.03 0.88
N LEU A 143 -15.27 -2.09 1.36
CA LEU A 143 -16.42 -2.67 0.69
C LEU A 143 -17.57 -1.66 0.57
N LEU A 144 -17.85 -0.95 1.66
CA LEU A 144 -18.93 0.03 1.70
C LEU A 144 -18.61 1.24 0.80
N THR A 145 -17.35 1.66 0.76
CA THR A 145 -16.86 2.70 -0.15
C THR A 145 -17.08 2.27 -1.60
N ARG A 146 -16.66 1.05 -1.96
CA ARG A 146 -16.86 0.48 -3.29
C ARG A 146 -18.35 0.40 -3.67
N LEU A 147 -19.21 -0.04 -2.74
CA LEU A 147 -20.66 -0.07 -2.94
C LEU A 147 -21.25 1.32 -3.19
N ARG A 148 -20.84 2.32 -2.41
CA ARG A 148 -21.26 3.71 -2.60
C ARG A 148 -20.82 4.25 -3.95
N LEU A 149 -19.59 3.97 -4.35
CA LEU A 149 -19.04 4.40 -5.63
C LEU A 149 -19.80 3.78 -6.79
N TYR A 150 -20.05 2.47 -6.73
CA TYR A 150 -20.80 1.73 -7.74
C TYR A 150 -22.24 2.23 -7.89
N LEU A 151 -22.98 2.38 -6.78
CA LEU A 151 -24.35 2.89 -6.80
C LEU A 151 -24.43 4.36 -7.25
N GLY A 152 -23.35 5.13 -7.06
CA GLY A 152 -23.24 6.50 -7.56
C GLY A 152 -23.02 6.60 -9.08
N GLN A 153 -22.68 5.49 -9.77
CA GLN A 153 -22.53 5.49 -11.22
C GLN A 153 -23.90 5.51 -11.90
N LYS A 154 -24.08 6.41 -12.88
CA LYS A 154 -25.29 6.43 -13.73
C LYS A 154 -25.29 5.29 -14.76
N HIS A 155 -24.11 4.92 -15.24
CA HIS A 155 -23.88 3.82 -16.16
C HIS A 155 -22.70 3.01 -15.64
N PRO A 156 -22.95 1.84 -15.01
CA PRO A 156 -21.88 0.95 -14.57
C PRO A 156 -21.01 0.53 -15.76
N SER A 157 -19.71 0.79 -15.71
CA SER A 157 -18.75 0.31 -16.70
C SER A 157 -17.63 -0.50 -16.05
N SER A 158 -17.17 -1.54 -16.76
CA SER A 158 -16.05 -2.39 -16.30
C SER A 158 -14.79 -1.57 -16.01
N ASP A 159 -14.53 -0.56 -16.85
CA ASP A 159 -13.29 0.23 -16.80
C ASP A 159 -13.22 1.09 -15.53
N VAL A 160 -14.37 1.59 -15.06
CA VAL A 160 -14.44 2.39 -13.83
C VAL A 160 -14.24 1.50 -12.60
N ASP A 161 -14.80 0.29 -12.61
CA ASP A 161 -14.61 -0.69 -11.53
C ASP A 161 -13.15 -1.15 -11.44
N GLU A 162 -12.48 -1.39 -12.57
CA GLU A 162 -11.07 -1.73 -12.62
C GLU A 162 -10.19 -0.58 -12.09
N ALA A 163 -10.51 0.66 -12.48
CA ALA A 163 -9.81 1.86 -11.99
C ALA A 163 -9.89 2.00 -10.46
N PHE A 164 -11.02 1.62 -9.85
CA PHE A 164 -11.15 1.59 -8.39
C PHE A 164 -10.24 0.55 -7.75
N GLY A 165 -10.20 -0.67 -8.29
CA GLY A 165 -9.31 -1.72 -7.80
C GLY A 165 -7.83 -1.34 -7.88
N ILE A 166 -7.41 -0.67 -8.96
CA ILE A 166 -6.04 -0.16 -9.10
C ILE A 166 -5.75 0.91 -8.03
N THR A 167 -6.68 1.85 -7.84
CA THR A 167 -6.54 2.95 -6.86
C THR A 167 -6.44 2.42 -5.43
N GLU A 168 -7.24 1.42 -5.06
CA GLU A 168 -7.20 0.78 -3.74
C GLU A 168 -5.87 0.08 -3.46
N ARG A 169 -5.32 -0.63 -4.46
CA ARG A 169 -4.02 -1.32 -4.33
C ARG A 169 -2.88 -0.31 -4.15
N GLU A 170 -2.90 0.78 -4.90
CA GLU A 170 -1.89 1.83 -4.77
C GLU A 170 -2.01 2.55 -3.43
N TYR A 171 -3.24 2.81 -2.96
CA TYR A 171 -3.50 3.34 -1.63
C TYR A 171 -2.94 2.42 -0.52
N MET A 172 -3.18 1.11 -0.60
CA MET A 172 -2.63 0.14 0.34
C MET A 172 -1.10 0.16 0.34
N ARG A 173 -0.46 0.20 -0.84
CA ARG A 173 1.00 0.32 -0.95
C ARG A 173 1.53 1.60 -0.29
N GLY A 174 0.88 2.73 -0.54
CA GLY A 174 1.19 4.02 0.09
C GLY A 174 1.16 3.96 1.61
N SER A 175 0.17 3.26 2.18
CA SER A 175 -0.07 3.17 3.62
C SER A 175 0.98 2.41 4.43
N PHE A 176 1.95 1.76 3.77
CA PHE A 176 3.12 1.16 4.43
C PHE A 176 4.40 1.95 4.18
N SER A 177 4.39 3.00 3.36
CA SER A 177 5.60 3.74 2.96
C SER A 177 6.38 4.26 4.17
N LEU A 178 5.71 4.97 5.08
CA LEU A 178 6.37 5.54 6.26
C LEU A 178 6.81 4.46 7.27
N SER A 179 6.04 3.40 7.44
CA SER A 179 6.46 2.24 8.27
C SER A 179 7.70 1.57 7.68
N ARG A 180 7.77 1.42 6.35
CA ARG A 180 8.91 0.83 5.65
C ARG A 180 10.16 1.67 5.86
N PHE A 181 10.02 3.00 5.72
CA PHE A 181 11.12 3.94 5.99
C PHE A 181 11.64 3.81 7.42
N MET A 182 10.75 3.80 8.43
CA MET A 182 11.14 3.68 9.83
C MET A 182 11.84 2.34 10.13
N VAL A 183 11.26 1.22 9.68
CA VAL A 183 11.85 -0.11 9.88
C VAL A 183 13.22 -0.22 9.20
N TRP A 184 13.36 0.34 7.99
CA TRP A 184 14.62 0.37 7.24
C TRP A 184 15.68 1.28 7.88
N ALA A 185 15.27 2.36 8.56
CA ALA A 185 16.19 3.28 9.21
C ALA A 185 16.85 2.67 10.47
N ILE A 186 16.20 1.73 11.16
CA ILE A 186 16.72 1.16 12.42
C ILE A 186 18.13 0.54 12.25
N PRO A 187 18.40 -0.36 11.27
CA PRO A 187 19.75 -0.87 11.03
C PRO A 187 20.79 0.22 10.72
N ILE A 188 20.39 1.26 9.99
CA ILE A 188 21.27 2.39 9.64
C ILE A 188 21.62 3.17 10.90
N LEU A 189 20.65 3.41 11.78
CA LEU A 189 20.89 4.03 13.09
C LEU A 189 21.83 3.16 13.95
N GLY A 190 21.69 1.84 13.92
CA GLY A 190 22.62 0.92 14.56
C GLY A 190 24.06 1.08 14.05
N PHE A 191 24.22 1.15 12.73
CA PHE A 191 25.52 1.39 12.08
C PHE A 191 26.08 2.78 12.40
N ILE A 192 25.24 3.82 12.43
CA ILE A 192 25.65 5.17 12.89
C ILE A 192 26.14 5.08 14.34
N GLY A 193 25.46 4.28 15.17
CA GLY A 193 25.87 3.96 16.54
C GLY A 193 27.27 3.39 16.65
N THR A 194 27.63 2.42 15.80
CA THR A 194 28.97 1.84 15.81
C THR A 194 30.03 2.80 15.30
N VAL A 195 29.76 3.49 14.19
CA VAL A 195 30.69 4.49 13.64
C VAL A 195 30.98 5.56 14.68
N TRP A 196 29.94 6.07 15.35
CA TRP A 196 30.09 7.09 16.39
C TRP A 196 30.86 6.56 17.61
N GLY A 197 30.51 5.39 18.14
CA GLY A 197 31.17 4.83 19.33
C GLY A 197 32.63 4.39 19.09
N ILE A 198 32.94 3.87 17.90
CA ILE A 198 34.32 3.56 17.50
C ILE A 198 35.11 4.85 17.31
N SER A 199 34.55 5.85 16.62
CA SER A 199 35.20 7.15 16.44
C SER A 199 35.53 7.82 17.77
N ASN A 200 34.62 7.76 18.74
CA ASN A 200 34.84 8.32 20.06
C ASN A 200 35.96 7.58 20.83
N GLY A 201 36.00 6.24 20.73
CA GLY A 201 37.08 5.44 21.31
C GLY A 201 38.45 5.81 20.73
N ILE A 202 38.54 5.96 19.41
CA ILE A 202 39.77 6.35 18.73
C ILE A 202 40.20 7.76 19.14
N ALA A 203 39.25 8.71 19.25
CA ALA A 203 39.55 10.07 19.69
C ALA A 203 40.15 10.10 21.10
N HIS A 204 39.53 9.41 22.06
CA HIS A 204 40.06 9.29 23.42
C HIS A 204 41.46 8.68 23.47
N PHE A 205 41.71 7.64 22.68
CA PHE A 205 43.04 7.04 22.59
C PHE A 205 44.07 7.99 21.99
N SER A 206 43.70 8.72 20.93
CA SER A 206 44.56 9.71 20.28
C SER A 206 44.93 10.84 21.24
N ASP A 207 43.96 11.40 21.96
CA ASP A 207 44.17 12.48 22.92
C ASP A 207 45.07 12.05 24.08
N ALA A 208 44.91 10.82 24.56
CA ALA A 208 45.79 10.25 25.58
C ALA A 208 47.24 10.09 25.08
N MET A 209 47.41 9.70 23.82
CA MET A 209 48.73 9.53 23.20
C MET A 209 49.44 10.88 22.99
N THR A 210 48.71 11.92 22.58
CA THR A 210 49.28 13.27 22.36
C THR A 210 49.55 14.02 23.66
N SER A 211 48.83 13.71 24.73
CA SER A 211 49.02 14.31 26.06
C SER A 211 50.20 13.69 26.84
N THR A 212 50.74 12.56 26.37
CA THR A 212 51.84 11.85 27.04
C THR A 212 53.20 12.34 26.50
N SER A 213 53.94 13.10 27.31
CA SER A 213 55.24 13.70 26.91
C SER A 213 56.46 12.82 27.21
N SER A 214 56.30 11.73 27.97
CA SER A 214 57.37 10.87 28.47
C SER A 214 57.15 9.40 28.07
N VAL A 215 58.16 8.77 27.47
CA VAL A 215 58.11 7.34 27.07
C VAL A 215 57.95 6.40 28.28
N THR A 216 58.35 6.85 29.47
CA THR A 216 58.23 6.11 30.73
C THR A 216 56.80 6.03 31.28
N ASP A 217 55.89 6.94 30.90
CA ASP A 217 54.50 6.95 31.41
C ASP A 217 53.51 6.23 30.50
N VAL A 218 53.95 5.73 29.35
CA VAL A 218 53.12 5.01 28.37
C VAL A 218 52.40 3.81 29.00
N SER A 219 53.05 3.09 29.93
CA SER A 219 52.40 1.95 30.61
C SER A 219 51.25 2.37 31.52
N SER A 220 51.37 3.52 32.19
CA SER A 220 50.29 4.08 33.01
C SER A 220 49.16 4.64 32.14
N MET A 221 49.51 5.35 31.07
CA MET A 221 48.56 5.86 30.08
C MET A 221 47.74 4.71 29.45
N LEU A 222 48.38 3.61 29.05
CA LEU A 222 47.67 2.44 28.50
C LEU A 222 46.70 1.83 29.52
N LYS A 223 47.07 1.75 30.80
CA LYS A 223 46.19 1.19 31.85
C LYS A 223 44.94 2.04 32.06
N ASP A 224 45.06 3.36 31.98
CA ASP A 224 43.94 4.26 32.22
C ASP A 224 43.04 4.43 30.98
N ASN A 225 43.61 4.32 29.78
CA ASN A 225 42.89 4.61 28.53
C ASN A 225 42.35 3.37 27.81
N LEU A 226 42.96 2.19 27.95
CA LEU A 226 42.41 0.96 27.36
C LEU A 226 40.98 0.63 27.82
N PRO A 227 40.62 0.81 29.11
CA PRO A 227 39.24 0.62 29.54
C PRO A 227 38.25 1.57 28.87
N LEU A 228 38.63 2.83 28.64
CA LEU A 228 37.79 3.83 27.97
C LEU A 228 37.50 3.42 26.52
N VAL A 229 38.53 3.02 25.78
CA VAL A 229 38.40 2.54 24.39
C VAL A 229 37.58 1.26 24.32
N THR A 230 37.81 0.33 25.24
CA THR A 230 37.08 -0.94 25.28
C THR A 230 35.61 -0.72 25.61
N ASN A 231 35.29 0.22 26.51
CA ASN A 231 33.92 0.58 26.85
C ASN A 231 33.19 1.27 25.70
N SER A 232 33.85 2.17 24.96
CA SER A 232 33.23 2.83 23.79
C SER A 232 32.96 1.82 22.68
N LEU A 233 33.87 0.88 22.45
CA LEU A 233 33.70 -0.22 21.50
C LEU A 233 32.58 -1.18 21.91
N ALA A 234 32.49 -1.52 23.19
CA ALA A 234 31.40 -2.34 23.73
C ALA A 234 30.04 -1.67 23.51
N THR A 235 29.94 -0.38 23.82
CA THR A 235 28.70 0.42 23.63
C THR A 235 28.31 0.52 22.14
N ALA A 236 29.30 0.67 21.25
CA ALA A 236 29.08 0.63 19.80
C ALA A 236 28.45 -0.70 19.36
N PHE A 237 29.05 -1.84 19.75
CA PHE A 237 28.53 -3.15 19.38
C PHE A 237 27.15 -3.43 19.99
N ASP A 238 26.92 -3.05 21.25
CA ASP A 238 25.62 -3.18 21.91
C ASP A 238 24.53 -2.39 21.16
N THR A 239 24.85 -1.20 20.62
CA THR A 239 23.91 -0.37 19.85
C THR A 239 23.50 -1.04 18.53
N THR A 240 24.47 -1.64 17.80
CA THR A 240 24.15 -2.40 16.59
C THR A 240 23.40 -3.68 16.89
N LEU A 241 23.78 -4.40 17.95
CA LEU A 241 23.07 -5.60 18.38
C LEU A 241 21.61 -5.26 18.71
N LEU A 242 21.37 -4.18 19.45
CA LEU A 242 20.03 -3.67 19.75
C LEU A 242 19.24 -3.35 18.48
N ALA A 243 19.84 -2.62 17.53
CA ALA A 243 19.20 -2.27 16.27
C ALA A 243 18.77 -3.52 15.48
N LEU A 244 19.65 -4.51 15.36
CA LEU A 244 19.37 -5.74 14.61
C LEU A 244 18.33 -6.60 15.32
N LEU A 245 18.44 -6.76 16.65
CA LEU A 245 17.52 -7.55 17.44
C LEU A 245 16.09 -7.00 17.39
N LEU A 246 15.93 -5.67 17.33
CA LEU A 246 14.63 -5.02 17.21
C LEU A 246 14.11 -4.97 15.77
N SER A 247 14.95 -4.67 14.79
CA SER A 247 14.53 -4.48 13.40
C SER A 247 14.14 -5.77 12.69
N VAL A 248 14.84 -6.88 12.91
CA VAL A 248 14.57 -8.13 12.20
C VAL A 248 13.16 -8.69 12.50
N PRO A 249 12.73 -8.86 13.77
CA PRO A 249 11.38 -9.31 14.08
C PRO A 249 10.31 -8.30 13.65
N LEU A 250 10.62 -7.00 13.75
CA LEU A 250 9.70 -5.94 13.34
C LEU A 250 9.46 -5.97 11.83
N MET A 251 10.52 -6.13 11.03
CA MET A 251 10.42 -6.25 9.57
C MET A 251 9.63 -7.51 9.17
N MET A 252 9.87 -8.62 9.85
CA MET A 252 9.08 -9.85 9.63
C MET A 252 7.59 -9.64 9.93
N THR A 253 7.27 -8.96 11.04
CA THR A 253 5.88 -8.64 11.42
C THR A 253 5.22 -7.72 10.40
N MET A 254 5.95 -6.73 9.89
CA MET A 254 5.48 -5.82 8.85
C MET A 254 5.15 -6.58 7.55
N ILE A 255 6.08 -7.37 7.03
CA ILE A 255 5.89 -8.15 5.79
C ILE A 255 4.68 -9.10 5.93
N TRP A 256 4.51 -9.72 7.11
CA TRP A 256 3.36 -10.59 7.34
C TRP A 256 2.03 -9.82 7.34
N LEU A 257 1.99 -8.61 7.90
CA LEU A 257 0.80 -7.77 7.88
C LEU A 257 0.48 -7.27 6.46
N GLU A 258 1.49 -6.85 5.69
CA GLU A 258 1.34 -6.45 4.28
C GLU A 258 0.72 -7.58 3.46
N LYS A 259 1.26 -8.80 3.57
CA LYS A 259 0.72 -9.98 2.88
C LYS A 259 -0.72 -10.29 3.27
N ARG A 260 -1.09 -10.06 4.53
CA ARG A 260 -2.48 -10.26 4.99
C ARG A 260 -3.43 -9.21 4.43
N GLU A 261 -2.98 -7.96 4.32
CA GLU A 261 -3.77 -6.88 3.74
C GLU A 261 -3.95 -7.08 2.22
N GLU A 262 -2.90 -7.50 1.52
CA GLU A 262 -2.97 -7.91 0.10
C GLU A 262 -3.94 -9.08 -0.09
N ALA A 263 -3.85 -10.12 0.74
CA ALA A 263 -4.76 -11.27 0.67
C ALA A 263 -6.22 -10.87 0.97
N TYR A 264 -6.44 -9.92 1.86
CA TYR A 264 -7.76 -9.38 2.15
C TYR A 264 -8.33 -8.62 0.94
N LEU A 265 -7.54 -7.75 0.28
CA LEU A 265 -8.00 -7.06 -0.93
C LEU A 265 -8.36 -8.02 -2.05
N ILE A 266 -7.58 -9.09 -2.24
CA ILE A 266 -7.88 -10.12 -3.25
C ILE A 266 -9.20 -10.82 -2.92
N GLN A 267 -9.44 -11.18 -1.66
CA GLN A 267 -10.71 -11.79 -1.24
C GLN A 267 -11.88 -10.83 -1.44
N LEU A 268 -11.68 -9.55 -1.14
CA LEU A 268 -12.69 -8.53 -1.34
C LEU A 268 -13.01 -8.31 -2.83
N ASP A 269 -11.99 -8.32 -3.70
CA ASP A 269 -12.16 -8.30 -5.16
C ASP A 269 -12.99 -9.50 -5.63
N GLN A 270 -12.65 -10.70 -5.17
CA GLN A 270 -13.38 -11.92 -5.52
C GLN A 270 -14.84 -11.85 -5.08
N GLN A 271 -15.12 -11.46 -3.83
CA GLN A 271 -16.47 -11.28 -3.30
C GLN A 271 -17.25 -10.22 -4.09
N TRP A 272 -16.60 -9.10 -4.44
CA TRP A 272 -17.21 -8.04 -5.21
C TRP A 272 -17.71 -8.55 -6.57
N PHE A 273 -16.83 -9.20 -7.36
CA PHE A 273 -17.15 -9.62 -8.72
C PHE A 273 -18.05 -10.86 -8.79
N HIS A 274 -17.94 -11.80 -7.83
CA HIS A 274 -18.69 -13.06 -7.90
C HIS A 274 -20.02 -13.03 -7.14
N GLU A 275 -20.13 -12.24 -6.07
CA GLU A 275 -21.31 -12.27 -5.21
C GLU A 275 -22.10 -10.96 -5.27
N ILE A 276 -21.43 -9.82 -5.12
CA ILE A 276 -22.09 -8.53 -4.88
C ILE A 276 -22.56 -7.90 -6.19
N LYS A 277 -21.64 -7.67 -7.14
CA LYS A 277 -21.93 -6.99 -8.40
C LYS A 277 -23.02 -7.70 -9.22
N PRO A 278 -22.99 -9.03 -9.44
CA PRO A 278 -24.04 -9.70 -10.22
C PRO A 278 -25.44 -9.57 -9.58
N ARG A 279 -25.52 -9.54 -8.24
CA ARG A 279 -26.79 -9.34 -7.53
C ARG A 279 -27.33 -7.93 -7.73
N LEU A 280 -26.46 -6.92 -7.73
CA LEU A 280 -26.83 -5.52 -7.99
C LEU A 280 -27.27 -5.31 -9.44
N GLU A 281 -26.57 -5.92 -10.39
CA GLU A 281 -26.94 -5.89 -11.81
C GLU A 281 -28.27 -6.59 -12.06
N THR A 282 -28.48 -7.76 -11.44
CA THR A 282 -29.77 -8.45 -11.49
C THR A 282 -30.87 -7.56 -10.92
N PHE A 283 -30.68 -6.96 -9.75
CA PHE A 283 -31.66 -6.06 -9.13
C PHE A 283 -31.99 -4.85 -10.02
N SER A 284 -30.97 -4.26 -10.66
CA SER A 284 -31.12 -3.11 -11.56
C SER A 284 -31.74 -3.49 -12.92
N GLY A 285 -31.46 -4.70 -13.42
CA GLY A 285 -32.03 -5.22 -14.66
C GLY A 285 -33.54 -5.46 -14.56
N HIS A 286 -34.04 -5.85 -13.38
CA HIS A 286 -35.48 -5.92 -13.12
C HIS A 286 -36.17 -4.54 -13.22
N THR A 287 -35.46 -3.45 -12.90
CA THR A 287 -35.94 -2.07 -13.10
C THR A 287 -36.18 -1.78 -14.57
N ALA A 288 -35.22 -2.10 -15.44
CA ALA A 288 -35.31 -1.86 -16.87
C ALA A 288 -36.48 -2.65 -17.50
N ALA A 289 -36.62 -3.93 -17.13
CA ALA A 289 -37.72 -4.77 -17.60
C ALA A 289 -39.10 -4.27 -17.11
N THR A 290 -39.21 -3.85 -15.85
CA THR A 290 -40.47 -3.33 -15.29
C THR A 290 -40.85 -1.97 -15.86
N ALA A 291 -39.88 -1.09 -16.10
CA ALA A 291 -40.10 0.21 -16.75
C ALA A 291 -40.52 0.06 -18.22
N MET A 292 -39.94 -0.90 -18.95
CA MET A 292 -40.37 -1.24 -20.31
C MET A 292 -41.80 -1.80 -20.34
N SER A 293 -42.22 -2.54 -19.31
CA SER A 293 -43.59 -3.08 -19.22
C SER A 293 -44.63 -2.03 -18.79
N ALA A 294 -44.25 -1.06 -17.97
CA ALA A 294 -45.14 0.02 -17.49
C ALA A 294 -45.46 1.08 -18.57
N ASN A 295 -44.62 1.21 -19.61
CA ASN A 295 -44.83 2.19 -20.68
C ASN A 295 -45.81 1.76 -21.78
N GLY A 296 -46.52 0.63 -21.64
CA GLY A 296 -47.71 0.34 -22.45
C GLY A 296 -47.50 0.25 -23.96
N GLU A 297 -46.26 0.08 -24.44
CA GLU A 297 -46.02 -0.32 -25.82
C GLU A 297 -46.11 -1.84 -25.89
N THR A 298 -47.25 -2.33 -26.38
CA THR A 298 -47.42 -3.70 -26.84
C THR A 298 -46.50 -3.95 -28.04
N ALA A 299 -45.22 -4.19 -27.78
CA ALA A 299 -44.37 -4.94 -28.69
C ALA A 299 -44.65 -6.43 -28.43
N ALA A 300 -45.15 -7.11 -29.45
CA ALA A 300 -45.29 -8.57 -29.48
C ALA A 300 -44.01 -9.27 -28.98
N PRO A 301 -44.07 -10.52 -28.49
CA PRO A 301 -42.89 -11.27 -28.05
C PRO A 301 -42.01 -11.60 -29.26
N GLY A 302 -41.23 -10.61 -29.70
CA GLY A 302 -40.19 -10.77 -30.69
C GLY A 302 -38.97 -11.38 -30.00
N MET A 303 -38.69 -12.64 -30.28
CA MET A 303 -37.35 -13.20 -30.13
C MET A 303 -36.36 -12.32 -30.90
N ALA A 304 -35.69 -11.40 -30.22
CA ALA A 304 -34.44 -10.79 -30.68
C ALA A 304 -33.70 -10.17 -29.47
N PRO A 305 -32.80 -10.93 -28.85
CA PRO A 305 -31.43 -10.42 -28.80
C PRO A 305 -30.36 -11.46 -29.17
N VAL A 306 -30.76 -12.67 -29.57
CA VAL A 306 -29.78 -13.72 -29.93
C VAL A 306 -29.23 -13.51 -31.35
N GLN A 307 -30.03 -13.00 -32.29
CA GLN A 307 -29.54 -12.71 -33.65
C GLN A 307 -28.55 -11.53 -33.70
N SER A 308 -28.69 -10.50 -32.85
CA SER A 308 -27.75 -9.36 -32.87
C SER A 308 -26.39 -9.74 -32.28
N VAL A 309 -26.39 -10.49 -31.17
CA VAL A 309 -25.15 -11.03 -30.58
C VAL A 309 -24.50 -12.06 -31.52
N ALA A 310 -25.29 -12.92 -32.18
CA ALA A 310 -24.76 -13.84 -33.18
C ALA A 310 -24.16 -13.11 -34.40
N ASN A 311 -24.77 -12.00 -34.83
CA ASN A 311 -24.24 -11.18 -35.92
C ASN A 311 -22.97 -10.41 -35.51
N GLU A 312 -22.88 -9.92 -34.26
CA GLU A 312 -21.66 -9.30 -33.72
C GLU A 312 -20.53 -10.30 -33.54
N ILE A 313 -20.80 -11.50 -33.00
CA ILE A 313 -19.81 -12.56 -32.87
C ILE A 313 -19.31 -13.01 -34.25
N LYS A 314 -20.21 -13.09 -35.24
CA LYS A 314 -19.84 -13.40 -36.62
C LYS A 314 -18.97 -12.30 -37.24
N LEU A 315 -19.29 -11.02 -36.99
CA LEU A 315 -18.48 -9.88 -37.43
C LEU A 315 -17.10 -9.87 -36.78
N LEU A 316 -17.01 -10.13 -35.47
CA LEU A 316 -15.75 -10.24 -34.74
C LEU A 316 -14.91 -11.42 -35.23
N SER A 317 -15.52 -12.57 -35.49
CA SER A 317 -14.85 -13.73 -36.08
C SER A 317 -14.30 -13.41 -37.49
N THR A 318 -15.05 -12.68 -38.31
CA THR A 318 -14.58 -12.24 -39.64
C THR A 318 -13.45 -11.20 -39.52
N GLN A 319 -13.53 -10.28 -38.56
CA GLN A 319 -12.47 -9.29 -38.32
C GLN A 319 -11.18 -9.93 -37.80
N VAL A 320 -11.28 -10.88 -36.87
CA VAL A 320 -10.12 -11.62 -36.36
C VAL A 320 -9.50 -12.47 -37.47
N GLY A 321 -10.31 -13.12 -38.32
CA GLY A 321 -9.82 -13.84 -39.49
C GLY A 321 -9.06 -12.96 -40.48
N ALA A 322 -9.60 -11.78 -40.81
CA ALA A 322 -8.92 -10.82 -41.67
C ALA A 322 -7.62 -10.29 -41.07
N LEU A 323 -7.58 -10.05 -39.75
CA LEU A 323 -6.36 -9.67 -39.05
C LEU A 323 -5.30 -10.77 -39.08
N GLN A 324 -5.71 -12.03 -38.92
CA GLN A 324 -4.81 -13.17 -38.96
C GLN A 324 -4.19 -13.36 -40.35
N GLU A 325 -4.99 -13.16 -41.41
CA GLU A 325 -4.54 -13.16 -42.81
C GLU A 325 -3.53 -12.02 -43.06
N THR A 326 -3.80 -10.79 -42.59
CA THR A 326 -2.84 -9.68 -42.74
C THR A 326 -1.53 -9.88 -41.96
N MET A 327 -1.58 -10.61 -40.84
CA MET A 327 -0.39 -10.94 -40.07
C MET A 327 0.44 -11.99 -40.78
N GLU A 328 -0.19 -13.00 -41.39
CA GLU A 328 0.47 -14.03 -42.18
C GLU A 328 1.14 -13.43 -43.43
N ASP A 329 0.43 -12.55 -44.14
CA ASP A 329 0.98 -11.79 -45.28
C ASP A 329 2.16 -10.88 -44.87
N LEU A 330 2.08 -10.22 -43.71
CA LEU A 330 3.19 -9.41 -43.18
C LEU A 330 4.40 -10.28 -42.82
N TYR A 331 4.17 -11.46 -42.25
CA TYR A 331 5.23 -12.41 -41.93
C TYR A 331 5.90 -12.94 -43.20
N GLU A 332 5.13 -13.34 -44.22
CA GLU A 332 5.68 -13.77 -45.50
C GLU A 332 6.43 -12.65 -46.22
N MET A 333 5.88 -11.43 -46.25
CA MET A 333 6.54 -10.27 -46.87
C MET A 333 7.86 -9.90 -46.19
N ILE A 334 7.90 -9.91 -44.85
CA ILE A 334 9.13 -9.67 -44.09
C ILE A 334 10.13 -10.81 -44.31
N PHE A 335 9.66 -12.06 -44.36
CA PHE A 335 10.51 -13.23 -44.56
C PHE A 335 11.12 -13.24 -45.98
N GLU A 336 10.33 -12.96 -47.01
CA GLU A 336 10.81 -12.81 -48.39
C GLU A 336 11.76 -11.61 -48.55
N SER A 337 11.45 -10.47 -47.92
CA SER A 337 12.33 -9.30 -47.90
C SER A 337 13.71 -9.66 -47.31
N ARG A 338 13.74 -10.33 -46.17
CA ARG A 338 14.97 -10.80 -45.51
C ARG A 338 15.73 -11.85 -46.33
N LEU A 339 15.04 -12.77 -46.98
CA LEU A 339 15.63 -13.74 -47.90
C LEU A 339 16.21 -13.09 -49.15
N SER A 340 15.55 -12.05 -49.67
CA SER A 340 16.03 -11.27 -50.81
C SER A 340 17.28 -10.45 -50.46
N ASP A 341 17.34 -9.87 -49.26
CA ASP A 341 18.51 -9.15 -48.74
C ASP A 341 19.68 -10.11 -48.49
N TYR A 342 19.42 -11.31 -47.96
CA TYR A 342 20.43 -12.34 -47.79
C TYR A 342 21.00 -12.83 -49.13
N LYS A 343 20.16 -12.98 -50.17
CA LYS A 343 20.62 -13.32 -51.53
C LYS A 343 21.37 -12.18 -52.23
N LYS A 344 21.06 -10.90 -51.92
CA LYS A 344 21.76 -9.73 -52.49
C LYS A 344 23.11 -9.44 -51.83
N HIS A 345 23.25 -9.72 -50.54
CA HIS A 345 24.44 -9.41 -49.75
C HIS A 345 25.28 -10.64 -49.34
N GLY A 346 24.84 -11.85 -49.66
CA GLY A 346 25.56 -13.11 -49.46
C GLY A 346 26.55 -13.45 -50.58
N LYS A 347 27.49 -12.55 -50.87
CA LYS A 347 28.74 -12.86 -51.58
C LYS A 347 29.92 -12.27 -50.83
#